data_AF-B8HI09-F1
#
_entry.id   AF-B8HI09-F1
#
_cell.length_a   1.000
_cell.length_b   1.000
_cell.length_c   1.000
_cell.angle_alpha   90.00
_cell.angle_beta   90.00
_cell.angle_gamma   90.00
#
_symmetry.space_group_name_H-M   'P 1'
#
loop_
_entity.id
_entity.type
_entity.pdbx_description
1 polymer ?
#
loop_
_entity_poly.entity_id
_entity_poly.type
_entity_poly.pdbx_seq_one_letter_code
_entity_poly.pdbx_strand_id
1 'polypeptide(L)'
;MELFAPDETAAIEQALIADGANLRALPLERLGFYGGRPRPLPVAIGNCFYDEDEDWDERYAGNEPRREADRRQAQLVAGALWRGCARLLEGLFDDLCELGDLEAAGGDVQDFIENESEVLHGLPPAFAQEYDSYFVRRFLVVAADMTTKLAGKWTPPSCVAQELAVRCLVGVTDAYLDEVDVDVERGWGSYVFDALVEDADYEFLYDITSVGRREALLRMSHVDTINLGFNSWFEPFGDRPLSAFVDPEPPARPQLQPSEYTVDPEAFPGEARQSALDSGELEDLSYYTDEGPFTCPLAITREAREATVAAAPDPDNEEQTEQETDSYYRIIAAAAAAVQEEPDRVSARFNVPAQDGNGVWLTLVAGPDDAGGQHLTVQLATP
;
A
#
# COMPACT_ATOMS: atom_id res chain seq x y z
N MET A 1 15.03 19.19 20.61
CA MET A 1 13.75 19.91 20.63
C MET A 1 14.07 21.36 21.00
N GLU A 2 14.54 22.13 20.02
CA GLU A 2 14.66 23.58 20.17
C GLU A 2 13.24 24.14 20.00
N LEU A 3 12.67 24.68 21.07
CA LEU A 3 11.40 25.40 21.01
C LEU A 3 11.60 26.61 20.10
N PHE A 4 10.74 26.77 19.10
CA PHE A 4 10.77 27.90 18.19
C PHE A 4 10.73 29.23 18.94
N ALA A 5 11.37 30.26 18.41
CA ALA A 5 11.24 31.59 18.98
C ALA A 5 9.76 32.04 18.88
N PRO A 6 9.20 32.76 19.87
CA PRO A 6 7.77 33.13 19.87
C PRO A 6 7.28 33.88 18.62
N ASP A 7 8.20 34.54 17.90
CA ASP A 7 7.91 35.25 16.65
C ASP A 7 7.73 34.30 15.45
N GLU A 8 8.37 33.13 15.50
CA GLU A 8 8.33 32.10 14.46
C GLU A 8 7.04 31.28 14.54
N THR A 9 6.61 30.87 15.74
CA THR A 9 5.32 30.20 15.94
C THR A 9 4.16 31.08 15.48
N ALA A 10 4.18 32.38 15.79
CA ALA A 10 3.15 33.32 15.35
C ALA A 10 3.09 33.48 13.82
N ALA A 11 4.25 33.43 13.15
CA ALA A 11 4.33 33.45 11.69
C ALA A 11 3.77 32.15 11.07
N ILE A 12 4.07 31.00 11.67
CA ILE A 12 3.54 29.69 11.26
C ILE A 12 2.01 29.67 11.41
N GLU A 13 1.48 30.08 12.55
CA GLU A 13 0.03 30.15 12.78
C GLU A 13 -0.67 31.06 11.76
N GLN A 14 -0.08 32.21 11.43
CA GLN A 14 -0.61 33.10 10.39
C GLN A 14 -0.59 32.45 9.01
N ALA A 15 0.46 31.71 8.67
CA ALA A 15 0.56 30.97 7.42
C ALA A 15 -0.51 29.87 7.35
N LEU A 16 -0.73 29.11 8.43
CA LEU A 16 -1.79 28.10 8.51
C LEU A 16 -3.18 28.74 8.33
N ILE A 17 -3.47 29.84 9.01
CA ILE A 17 -4.76 30.54 8.85
C ILE A 17 -4.96 30.99 7.40
N ALA A 18 -3.91 31.47 6.73
CA ALA A 18 -3.97 31.84 5.32
C ALA A 18 -4.20 30.61 4.41
N ASP A 19 -3.50 29.51 4.67
CA ASP A 19 -3.62 28.26 3.93
C ASP A 19 -5.01 27.62 4.07
N GLY A 20 -5.65 27.76 5.24
CA GLY A 20 -7.00 27.26 5.50
C GLY A 20 -8.05 27.85 4.55
N ALA A 21 -7.80 29.01 3.95
CA ALA A 21 -8.68 29.59 2.92
C ALA A 21 -8.72 28.78 1.60
N ASN A 22 -7.84 27.79 1.45
CA ASN A 22 -7.85 26.85 0.33
C ASN A 22 -8.81 25.67 0.55
N LEU A 23 -9.19 25.34 1.80
CA LEU A 23 -10.24 24.36 2.11
C LEU A 23 -11.64 24.98 2.05
N ARG A 24 -11.98 25.58 0.89
CA ARG A 24 -13.24 26.33 0.70
C ARG A 24 -14.49 25.45 0.80
N ALA A 25 -14.31 24.16 0.68
CA ALA A 25 -15.35 23.16 0.65
C ALA A 25 -15.86 22.79 2.04
N LEU A 26 -15.02 22.96 3.08
CA LEU A 26 -15.36 22.60 4.45
C LEU A 26 -15.78 23.85 5.24
N PRO A 27 -17.05 23.93 5.69
CA PRO A 27 -17.46 24.99 6.59
C PRO A 27 -16.69 24.87 7.92
N LEU A 28 -16.29 26.01 8.52
CA LEU A 28 -15.55 26.02 9.79
C LEU A 28 -16.35 25.36 10.93
N GLU A 29 -17.68 25.33 10.82
CA GLU A 29 -18.59 24.64 11.72
C GLU A 29 -18.28 23.14 11.81
N ARG A 30 -17.84 22.53 10.70
CA ARG A 30 -17.36 21.14 10.66
C ARG A 30 -15.96 20.96 11.25
N LEU A 31 -15.25 22.06 11.49
CA LEU A 31 -13.92 22.09 12.11
C LEU A 31 -13.97 22.63 13.55
N GLY A 32 -15.15 22.59 14.17
CA GLY A 32 -15.32 22.95 15.58
C GLY A 32 -15.67 24.42 15.84
N PHE A 33 -16.01 25.22 14.82
CA PHE A 33 -16.54 26.58 15.04
C PHE A 33 -18.05 26.55 15.33
N TYR A 34 -18.44 26.60 16.61
CA TYR A 34 -19.85 26.57 17.02
C TYR A 34 -20.46 27.97 17.23
N GLY A 35 -19.85 29.02 16.68
CA GLY A 35 -20.34 30.39 16.85
C GLY A 35 -20.45 30.83 18.32
N GLY A 36 -19.65 30.24 19.22
CA GLY A 36 -19.67 30.48 20.66
C GLY A 36 -20.65 29.61 21.46
N ARG A 37 -21.41 28.72 20.79
CA ARG A 37 -22.25 27.71 21.46
C ARG A 37 -21.36 26.63 22.10
N PRO A 38 -21.80 26.01 23.22
CA PRO A 38 -21.11 24.86 23.76
C PRO A 38 -21.13 23.72 22.73
N ARG A 39 -20.00 23.02 22.60
CA ARG A 39 -19.89 21.83 21.76
C ARG A 39 -20.92 20.78 22.18
N PRO A 40 -21.61 20.12 21.23
CA PRO A 40 -22.29 18.87 21.55
C PRO A 40 -21.23 17.89 22.03
N LEU A 41 -21.38 17.36 23.25
CA LEU A 41 -20.51 16.30 23.73
C LEU A 41 -20.73 15.06 22.86
N PRO A 42 -19.69 14.24 22.61
CA PRO A 42 -19.85 12.96 21.93
C PRO A 42 -20.96 12.15 22.62
N VAL A 43 -21.83 11.52 21.86
CA VAL A 43 -23.07 10.83 22.30
C VAL A 43 -22.81 9.64 23.25
N ALA A 44 -21.57 9.42 23.68
CA ALA A 44 -21.16 8.29 24.52
C ALA A 44 -21.52 8.38 26.01
N ILE A 45 -22.20 9.43 26.50
CA ILE A 45 -22.74 9.45 27.87
C ILE A 45 -24.19 9.93 27.81
N GLY A 46 -25.11 9.05 28.21
CA GLY A 46 -26.54 9.15 27.94
C GLY A 46 -27.20 10.48 28.28
N ASN A 47 -28.26 10.77 27.51
CA ASN A 47 -29.26 11.80 27.76
C ASN A 47 -28.72 13.24 27.86
N CYS A 48 -28.13 13.75 26.77
CA CYS A 48 -28.25 15.17 26.47
C CYS A 48 -29.54 15.34 25.66
N PHE A 49 -30.68 15.49 26.35
CA PHE A 49 -31.88 15.98 25.70
C PHE A 49 -31.56 17.40 25.21
N TYR A 50 -31.58 17.60 23.89
CA TYR A 50 -31.69 18.94 23.35
C TYR A 50 -33.04 19.47 23.84
N ASP A 51 -33.04 20.38 24.82
CA ASP A 51 -34.21 21.22 25.03
C ASP A 51 -34.32 22.09 23.76
N GLU A 52 -35.14 21.65 22.80
CA GLU A 52 -35.42 22.34 21.54
C GLU A 52 -35.99 23.76 21.75
N ASP A 53 -36.37 24.07 23.00
CA ASP A 53 -36.93 25.35 23.45
C ASP A 53 -35.89 26.34 24.04
N GLU A 54 -34.60 25.99 24.17
CA GLU A 54 -33.56 26.95 24.62
C GLU A 54 -33.03 27.78 23.44
N ASP A 55 -33.27 29.10 23.47
CA ASP A 55 -32.70 30.06 22.52
C ASP A 55 -31.21 30.29 22.82
N TRP A 56 -30.38 29.38 22.30
CA TRP A 56 -28.92 29.39 22.42
C TRP A 56 -28.29 30.67 21.89
N ASP A 57 -28.91 31.32 20.92
CA ASP A 57 -28.40 32.56 20.35
C ASP A 57 -28.51 33.71 21.35
N GLU A 58 -29.54 33.74 22.19
CA GLU A 58 -29.74 34.78 23.22
C GLU A 58 -28.79 34.64 24.43
N ARG A 59 -28.44 33.40 24.82
CA ARG A 59 -27.56 33.11 25.97
C ARG A 59 -26.07 33.35 25.67
N TYR A 60 -25.67 33.22 24.40
CA TYR A 60 -24.29 33.38 23.95
C TYR A 60 -24.08 34.59 23.03
N ALA A 61 -25.14 35.35 22.73
CA ALA A 61 -25.06 36.71 22.19
C ALA A 61 -24.30 37.62 23.16
N GLY A 62 -22.98 37.67 23.01
CA GLY A 62 -22.10 38.54 23.80
C GLY A 62 -20.72 38.00 24.12
N ASN A 63 -20.43 36.71 23.86
CA ASN A 63 -19.11 36.15 24.13
C ASN A 63 -18.16 36.23 22.91
N GLU A 64 -17.91 37.46 22.47
CA GLU A 64 -17.04 37.74 21.32
C GLU A 64 -15.63 37.15 21.46
N PRO A 65 -14.95 37.22 22.63
CA PRO A 65 -13.62 36.62 22.78
C PRO A 65 -13.60 35.10 22.55
N ARG A 66 -14.63 34.39 23.01
CA ARG A 66 -14.75 32.94 22.78
C ARG A 66 -15.02 32.62 21.31
N ARG A 67 -15.92 33.37 20.67
CA ARG A 67 -16.19 33.22 19.23
C ARG A 67 -14.93 33.41 18.39
N GLU A 68 -14.12 34.41 18.73
CA GLU A 68 -12.83 34.65 18.08
C GLU A 68 -11.86 33.49 18.27
N ALA A 69 -11.75 32.98 19.50
CA ALA A 69 -10.89 31.83 19.81
C ALA A 69 -11.31 30.55 19.07
N ASP A 70 -12.60 30.23 19.08
CA ASP A 70 -13.15 29.06 18.36
C ASP A 70 -12.92 29.20 16.85
N ARG A 71 -13.12 30.41 16.29
CA ARG A 71 -12.87 30.68 14.87
C ARG A 71 -11.40 30.50 14.52
N ARG A 72 -10.51 31.03 15.36
CA ARG A 72 -9.07 30.90 15.19
C ARG A 72 -8.65 29.42 15.21
N GLN A 73 -9.17 28.64 16.16
CA GLN A 73 -8.91 27.20 16.24
C GLN A 73 -9.36 26.46 14.98
N ALA A 74 -10.58 26.70 14.51
CA ALA A 74 -11.08 26.09 13.28
C ALA A 74 -10.24 26.50 12.05
N GLN A 75 -9.76 27.75 11.99
CA GLN A 75 -8.88 28.23 10.92
C GLN A 75 -7.49 27.59 10.95
N LEU A 76 -6.91 27.39 12.14
CA LEU A 76 -5.64 26.68 12.31
C LEU A 76 -5.76 25.24 11.84
N VAL A 77 -6.82 24.55 12.26
CA VAL A 77 -7.10 23.16 11.86
C VAL A 77 -7.34 23.07 10.35
N ALA A 78 -8.06 24.01 9.75
CA ALA A 78 -8.22 24.07 8.30
C ALA A 78 -6.86 24.21 7.59
N GLY A 79 -6.00 25.11 8.06
CA GLY A 79 -4.65 25.29 7.53
C GLY A 79 -3.78 24.06 7.67
N ALA A 80 -3.84 23.42 8.84
CA ALA A 80 -3.10 22.21 9.14
C ALA A 80 -3.55 21.06 8.25
N LEU A 81 -4.86 20.84 8.08
CA LEU A 81 -5.41 19.83 7.17
C LEU A 81 -5.03 20.08 5.71
N TRP A 82 -5.01 21.35 5.28
CA TRP A 82 -4.55 21.70 3.93
C TRP A 82 -3.10 21.26 3.70
N ARG A 83 -2.21 21.56 4.64
CA ARG A 83 -0.81 21.11 4.56
C ARG A 83 -0.67 19.60 4.75
N GLY A 84 -1.50 19.02 5.61
CA GLY A 84 -1.62 17.59 5.82
C GLY A 84 -1.99 16.85 4.54
N CYS A 85 -2.82 17.42 3.67
CA CYS A 85 -3.15 16.81 2.38
C CYS A 85 -1.91 16.66 1.49
N ALA A 86 -1.04 17.66 1.44
CA ALA A 86 0.21 17.58 0.68
C ALA A 86 1.15 16.53 1.29
N ARG A 87 1.36 16.58 2.61
CA ARG A 87 2.20 15.62 3.33
C ARG A 87 1.71 14.18 3.22
N LEU A 88 0.40 13.95 3.28
CA LEU A 88 -0.18 12.63 3.09
C LEU A 88 0.19 12.06 1.72
N LEU A 89 0.08 12.87 0.67
CA LEU A 89 0.41 12.43 -0.68
C LEU A 89 1.92 12.22 -0.86
N GLU A 90 2.74 13.13 -0.34
CA GLU A 90 4.20 13.01 -0.34
C GLU A 90 4.65 11.73 0.37
N GLY A 91 4.20 11.50 1.61
CA GLY A 91 4.52 10.29 2.36
C GLY A 91 4.03 9.01 1.67
N LEU A 92 2.87 9.03 1.01
CA LEU A 92 2.43 7.86 0.21
C LEU A 92 3.27 7.63 -1.06
N PHE A 93 3.87 8.67 -1.64
CA PHE A 93 4.82 8.49 -2.74
C PHE A 93 6.13 7.89 -2.24
N ASP A 94 6.62 8.36 -1.09
CA ASP A 94 7.84 7.84 -0.46
C ASP A 94 7.63 6.37 -0.06
N ASP A 95 6.53 6.06 0.63
CA ASP A 95 6.12 4.71 0.99
C ASP A 95 6.05 3.78 -0.24
N LEU A 96 5.49 4.26 -1.36
CA LEU A 96 5.40 3.47 -2.59
C LEU A 96 6.78 3.17 -3.20
N CYS A 97 7.69 4.14 -3.17
CA CYS A 97 9.04 3.96 -3.73
C CYS A 97 9.84 2.97 -2.89
N GLU A 98 9.88 3.19 -1.58
CA GLU A 98 10.64 2.35 -0.64
C GLU A 98 10.10 0.92 -0.59
N LEU A 99 8.77 0.77 -0.55
CA LEU A 99 8.14 -0.54 -0.61
C LEU A 99 8.44 -1.28 -1.92
N GLY A 100 8.46 -0.57 -3.05
CA GLY A 100 8.79 -1.17 -4.35
C GLY A 100 10.22 -1.71 -4.40
N ASP A 101 11.17 -0.98 -3.84
CA ASP A 101 12.57 -1.43 -3.73
C ASP A 101 12.71 -2.61 -2.76
N LEU A 102 12.00 -2.56 -1.63
CA LEU A 102 11.95 -3.63 -0.64
C LEU A 102 11.38 -4.94 -1.21
N GLU A 103 10.25 -4.86 -1.90
CA GLU A 103 9.61 -6.00 -2.57
C GLU A 103 10.53 -6.61 -3.63
N ALA A 104 11.23 -5.78 -4.42
CA ALA A 104 12.19 -6.24 -5.42
C ALA A 104 13.40 -6.96 -4.79
N ALA A 105 13.79 -6.56 -3.58
CA ALA A 105 14.86 -7.18 -2.81
C ALA A 105 14.41 -8.40 -1.98
N GLY A 106 13.11 -8.71 -1.94
CA GLY A 106 12.56 -9.77 -1.09
C GLY A 106 12.63 -9.47 0.41
N GLY A 107 12.55 -8.19 0.77
CA GLY A 107 12.62 -7.72 2.16
C GLY A 107 11.33 -7.96 2.96
N ASP A 108 11.38 -7.61 4.25
CA ASP A 108 10.26 -7.77 5.17
C ASP A 108 9.29 -6.57 5.08
N VAL A 109 8.24 -6.74 4.27
CA VAL A 109 7.18 -5.74 4.07
C VAL A 109 6.48 -5.37 5.38
N GLN A 110 6.30 -6.32 6.30
CA GLN A 110 5.58 -6.04 7.54
C GLN A 110 6.41 -5.15 8.46
N ASP A 111 7.70 -5.43 8.59
CA ASP A 111 8.62 -4.61 9.40
C ASP A 111 8.69 -3.16 8.87
N PHE A 112 8.78 -3.00 7.55
CA PHE A 112 8.74 -1.69 6.91
C PHE A 112 7.46 -0.92 7.25
N ILE A 113 6.28 -1.55 7.10
CA ILE A 113 5.00 -0.90 7.40
C ILE A 113 4.91 -0.50 8.87
N GLU A 114 5.37 -1.34 9.80
CA GLU A 114 5.24 -1.08 11.23
C GLU A 114 6.23 -0.02 11.75
N ASN A 115 7.41 0.08 11.16
CA ASN A 115 8.52 0.84 11.75
C ASN A 115 9.11 1.94 10.86
N GLU A 116 8.99 1.84 9.54
CA GLU A 116 9.70 2.70 8.59
C GLU A 116 8.76 3.53 7.71
N SER A 117 7.54 3.04 7.42
CA SER A 117 6.60 3.76 6.56
C SER A 117 6.14 5.10 7.16
N GLU A 118 5.97 6.10 6.30
CA GLU A 118 5.53 7.46 6.64
C GLU A 118 4.00 7.53 6.85
N VAL A 119 3.23 6.75 6.09
CA VAL A 119 1.75 6.79 6.14
C VAL A 119 1.13 5.43 6.41
N LEU A 120 1.70 4.35 5.85
CA LEU A 120 1.09 3.01 5.93
C LEU A 120 0.95 2.48 7.36
N HIS A 121 1.83 2.89 8.28
CA HIS A 121 1.73 2.57 9.72
C HIS A 121 0.42 3.07 10.36
N GLY A 122 -0.23 4.07 9.75
CA GLY A 122 -1.52 4.60 10.19
C GLY A 122 -2.73 3.74 9.78
N LEU A 123 -2.53 2.74 8.93
CA LEU A 123 -3.59 1.82 8.47
C LEU A 123 -3.87 0.70 9.49
N PRO A 124 -4.97 -0.06 9.34
CA PRO A 124 -5.28 -1.17 10.22
C PRO A 124 -4.14 -2.22 10.29
N PRO A 125 -3.50 -2.47 11.45
CA PRO A 125 -2.29 -3.30 11.49
C PRO A 125 -2.54 -4.77 11.11
N ALA A 126 -3.78 -5.25 11.30
CA ALA A 126 -4.17 -6.63 11.01
C ALA A 126 -4.07 -7.03 9.52
N PHE A 127 -3.89 -6.05 8.63
CA PHE A 127 -3.76 -6.22 7.19
C PHE A 127 -2.40 -5.74 6.66
N ALA A 128 -1.40 -5.48 7.51
CA ALA A 128 -0.08 -5.00 7.08
C ALA A 128 0.54 -5.84 5.96
N GLN A 129 0.43 -7.18 6.06
CA GLN A 129 0.94 -8.10 5.03
C GLN A 129 0.26 -7.98 3.66
N GLU A 130 -0.89 -7.30 3.57
CA GLU A 130 -1.65 -7.10 2.33
C GLU A 130 -1.36 -5.74 1.66
N TYR A 131 -0.58 -4.86 2.30
CA TYR A 131 -0.28 -3.52 1.79
C TYR A 131 0.92 -3.55 0.83
N ASP A 132 0.78 -4.29 -0.26
CA ASP A 132 1.78 -4.36 -1.33
C ASP A 132 1.83 -3.06 -2.18
N SER A 133 2.84 -2.94 -3.05
CA SER A 133 2.97 -1.79 -3.97
C SER A 133 1.73 -1.58 -4.84
N TYR A 134 0.94 -2.61 -5.10
CA TYR A 134 -0.32 -2.47 -5.84
C TYR A 134 -1.39 -1.79 -4.98
N PHE A 135 -1.59 -2.24 -3.74
CA PHE A 135 -2.44 -1.60 -2.75
C PHE A 135 -2.07 -0.13 -2.58
N VAL A 136 -0.79 0.20 -2.38
CA VAL A 136 -0.35 1.58 -2.15
C VAL A 136 -0.66 2.47 -3.36
N ARG A 137 -0.48 1.98 -4.60
CA ARG A 137 -0.88 2.70 -5.81
C ARG A 137 -2.37 3.02 -5.85
N ARG A 138 -3.23 2.05 -5.52
CA ARG A 138 -4.68 2.26 -5.46
C ARG A 138 -5.03 3.25 -4.34
N PHE A 139 -4.40 3.09 -3.18
CA PHE A 139 -4.62 3.93 -2.01
C PHE A 139 -4.21 5.38 -2.26
N LEU A 140 -3.07 5.61 -2.94
CA LEU A 140 -2.62 6.92 -3.37
C LEU A 140 -3.63 7.62 -4.29
N VAL A 141 -4.21 6.91 -5.26
CA VAL A 141 -5.25 7.47 -6.13
C VAL A 141 -6.49 7.86 -5.33
N VAL A 142 -6.91 7.00 -4.41
CA VAL A 142 -8.05 7.24 -3.53
C VAL A 142 -7.82 8.43 -2.60
N ALA A 143 -6.62 8.55 -2.03
CA ALA A 143 -6.18 9.66 -1.20
C ALA A 143 -6.17 10.97 -2.01
N ALA A 144 -5.64 10.95 -3.23
CA ALA A 144 -5.65 12.11 -4.12
C ALA A 144 -7.06 12.56 -4.52
N ASP A 145 -7.97 11.62 -4.77
CA ASP A 145 -9.39 11.92 -5.01
C ASP A 145 -10.05 12.55 -3.77
N MET A 146 -9.76 12.01 -2.59
CA MET A 146 -10.27 12.51 -1.30
C MET A 146 -9.74 13.92 -0.99
N THR A 147 -8.45 14.19 -1.15
CA THR A 147 -7.88 15.53 -0.92
C THR A 147 -8.39 16.55 -1.94
N THR A 148 -8.66 16.13 -3.18
CA THR A 148 -9.32 16.97 -4.19
C THR A 148 -10.75 17.33 -3.78
N LYS A 149 -11.50 16.40 -3.18
CA LYS A 149 -12.84 16.65 -2.63
C LYS A 149 -12.79 17.63 -1.44
N LEU A 150 -11.80 17.50 -0.55
CA LEU A 150 -11.57 18.44 0.57
C LEU A 150 -11.24 19.86 0.08
N ALA A 151 -10.37 19.97 -0.92
CA ALA A 151 -9.95 21.25 -1.50
C ALA A 151 -11.06 21.92 -2.34
N GLY A 152 -11.88 21.12 -3.03
CA GLY A 152 -12.81 21.56 -4.05
C GLY A 152 -14.25 21.70 -3.56
N LYS A 153 -15.09 20.72 -3.93
CA LYS A 153 -16.47 20.60 -3.46
C LYS A 153 -16.56 19.37 -2.60
N TRP A 154 -16.79 19.57 -1.31
CA TRP A 154 -16.79 18.50 -0.33
C TRP A 154 -17.91 17.53 -0.65
N THR A 155 -17.52 16.26 -0.73
CA THR A 155 -18.41 15.12 -0.73
C THR A 155 -17.86 14.12 0.28
N PRO A 156 -18.73 13.44 1.06
CA PRO A 156 -18.30 12.38 1.95
C PRO A 156 -17.48 11.30 1.25
N PRO A 157 -16.65 10.55 2.00
CA PRO A 157 -15.96 9.36 1.51
C PRO A 157 -16.87 8.45 0.66
N SER A 158 -16.31 8.00 -0.45
CA SER A 158 -17.00 7.16 -1.43
C SER A 158 -16.69 5.68 -1.26
N CYS A 159 -15.71 5.31 -0.44
CA CYS A 159 -15.35 3.92 -0.11
C CYS A 159 -14.57 3.89 1.22
N VAL A 160 -14.36 2.71 1.79
CA VAL A 160 -13.63 2.52 3.07
C VAL A 160 -12.20 3.06 2.95
N ALA A 161 -11.53 2.87 1.81
CA ALA A 161 -10.19 3.41 1.59
C ALA A 161 -10.13 4.94 1.71
N GLN A 162 -11.20 5.67 1.37
CA GLN A 162 -11.26 7.12 1.61
C GLN A 162 -11.39 7.46 3.09
N GLU A 163 -12.14 6.67 3.86
CA GLU A 163 -12.26 6.85 5.31
C GLU A 163 -10.92 6.58 6.01
N LEU A 164 -10.21 5.53 5.59
CA LEU A 164 -8.85 5.24 6.04
C LEU A 164 -7.88 6.36 5.66
N ALA A 165 -7.97 6.91 4.45
CA ALA A 165 -7.17 8.05 4.04
C ALA A 165 -7.46 9.31 4.88
N VAL A 166 -8.71 9.55 5.30
CA VAL A 166 -9.05 10.64 6.24
C VAL A 166 -8.40 10.40 7.60
N ARG A 167 -8.37 9.16 8.08
CA ARG A 167 -7.69 8.82 9.34
C ARG A 167 -6.18 9.05 9.26
N CYS A 168 -5.54 8.58 8.19
CA CYS A 168 -4.13 8.85 7.93
C CYS A 168 -3.87 10.37 7.83
N LEU A 169 -4.74 11.12 7.14
CA LEU A 169 -4.66 12.58 7.07
C LEU A 169 -4.66 13.23 8.45
N VAL A 170 -5.56 12.81 9.35
CA VAL A 170 -5.61 13.32 10.72
C VAL A 170 -4.30 13.01 11.45
N GLY A 171 -3.78 11.78 11.34
CA GLY A 171 -2.52 11.37 11.96
C GLY A 171 -1.32 12.20 11.50
N VAL A 172 -1.11 12.32 10.18
CA VAL A 172 0.01 13.11 9.62
C VAL A 172 -0.12 14.60 9.94
N THR A 173 -1.35 15.11 10.05
CA THR A 173 -1.61 16.50 10.43
C THR A 173 -1.31 16.75 11.91
N ASP A 174 -1.61 15.78 12.78
CA ASP A 174 -1.31 15.86 14.22
C ASP A 174 0.20 15.86 14.45
N ALA A 175 0.91 14.93 13.80
CA ALA A 175 2.37 14.88 13.81
C ALA A 175 3.00 16.19 13.30
N TYR A 176 2.42 16.79 12.26
CA TYR A 176 2.86 18.09 11.78
C TYR A 176 2.65 19.21 12.80
N LEU A 177 1.47 19.29 13.43
CA LEU A 177 1.18 20.33 14.41
C LEU A 177 2.14 20.26 15.60
N ASP A 178 2.48 19.05 16.03
CA ASP A 178 3.52 18.80 17.03
C ASP A 178 4.91 19.23 16.53
N GLU A 179 5.26 18.94 15.27
CA GLU A 179 6.53 19.35 14.65
C GLU A 179 6.72 20.88 14.66
N VAL A 180 5.65 21.65 14.40
CA VAL A 180 5.70 23.12 14.34
C VAL A 180 5.28 23.83 15.63
N ASP A 181 5.04 23.09 16.71
CA ASP A 181 4.66 23.62 18.03
C ASP A 181 3.43 24.54 17.97
N VAL A 182 2.42 24.16 17.16
CA VAL A 182 1.15 24.90 17.05
C VAL A 182 0.08 24.22 17.90
N ASP A 183 -0.32 24.90 18.97
CA ASP A 183 -1.32 24.39 19.91
C ASP A 183 -2.74 24.52 19.34
N VAL A 184 -3.29 23.40 18.92
CA VAL A 184 -4.71 23.24 18.61
C VAL A 184 -5.43 22.53 19.75
N GLU A 185 -6.75 22.66 19.80
CA GLU A 185 -7.54 22.01 20.84
C GLU A 185 -7.32 20.49 20.89
N ARG A 186 -7.10 19.95 22.11
CA ARG A 186 -6.96 18.50 22.29
C ARG A 186 -8.16 17.73 21.74
N GLY A 187 -7.88 16.58 21.12
CA GLY A 187 -8.91 15.74 20.52
C GLY A 187 -9.48 16.33 19.23
N TRP A 188 -8.73 17.23 18.57
CA TRP A 188 -9.20 17.85 17.35
C TRP A 188 -9.45 16.87 16.21
N GLY A 189 -8.58 15.87 16.10
CA GLY A 189 -8.72 14.80 15.13
C GLY A 189 -10.08 14.11 15.21
N SER A 190 -10.60 13.86 16.42
CA SER A 190 -11.90 13.19 16.60
C SER A 190 -13.06 13.99 16.01
N TYR A 191 -13.14 15.30 16.25
CA TYR A 191 -14.26 16.08 15.69
C TYR A 191 -14.12 16.31 14.18
N VAL A 192 -12.90 16.42 13.67
CA VAL A 192 -12.67 16.47 12.22
C VAL A 192 -13.12 15.17 11.61
N PHE A 193 -12.75 14.05 12.22
CA PHE A 193 -13.13 12.73 11.76
C PHE A 193 -14.65 12.55 11.73
N ASP A 194 -15.35 12.86 12.83
CA ASP A 194 -16.82 12.83 12.94
C ASP A 194 -17.52 13.72 11.90
N ALA A 195 -16.88 14.82 11.50
CA ALA A 195 -17.44 15.75 10.54
C ALA A 195 -17.21 15.34 9.07
N LEU A 196 -16.18 14.52 8.82
CA LEU A 196 -15.78 14.07 7.49
C LEU A 196 -16.31 12.68 7.15
N VAL A 197 -16.51 11.81 8.13
CA VAL A 197 -16.92 10.41 7.93
C VAL A 197 -18.32 10.20 8.50
N GLU A 198 -19.19 9.57 7.71
CA GLU A 198 -20.63 9.44 8.06
C GLU A 198 -20.89 8.35 9.09
N ASP A 199 -20.12 7.25 9.04
CA ASP A 199 -20.28 6.07 9.91
C ASP A 199 -18.90 5.59 10.44
N ALA A 200 -18.83 5.18 11.70
CA ALA A 200 -17.58 4.76 12.36
C ALA A 200 -17.25 3.27 12.16
N ASP A 201 -17.83 2.62 11.15
CA ASP A 201 -17.72 1.16 10.98
C ASP A 201 -16.30 0.71 10.63
N TYR A 202 -15.53 1.55 9.94
CA TYR A 202 -14.12 1.26 9.66
C TYR A 202 -13.27 1.20 10.95
N GLU A 203 -13.70 1.77 12.08
CA GLU A 203 -12.98 1.70 13.36
C GLU A 203 -12.83 0.25 13.85
N PHE A 204 -13.80 -0.61 13.51
CA PHE A 204 -13.72 -2.02 13.80
C PHE A 204 -12.48 -2.68 13.19
N LEU A 205 -11.89 -2.12 12.11
CA LEU A 205 -10.67 -2.61 11.48
C LEU A 205 -9.43 -2.44 12.38
N TYR A 206 -9.41 -1.42 13.23
CA TYR A 206 -8.31 -1.15 14.16
C TYR A 206 -8.41 -2.00 15.43
N ASP A 207 -9.64 -2.32 15.87
CA ASP A 207 -9.89 -3.13 17.06
C ASP A 207 -9.59 -4.64 16.88
N ILE A 208 -9.41 -5.10 15.64
CA ILE A 208 -9.16 -6.52 15.29
C ILE A 208 -7.87 -7.05 15.95
N THR A 209 -6.90 -6.17 16.17
CA THR A 209 -5.59 -6.51 16.74
C THR A 209 -5.64 -6.93 18.21
N SER A 210 -6.73 -6.61 18.93
CA SER A 210 -6.83 -6.86 20.38
C SER A 210 -7.21 -8.30 20.77
N VAL A 211 -7.84 -9.07 19.88
CA VAL A 211 -8.24 -10.48 20.13
C VAL A 211 -8.37 -11.13 18.76
N GLY A 212 -7.65 -12.23 18.45
CA GLY A 212 -7.58 -12.91 17.15
C GLY A 212 -8.92 -13.11 16.40
N ARG A 213 -9.44 -12.02 15.81
CA ARG A 213 -10.80 -11.84 15.27
C ARG A 213 -10.81 -11.66 13.75
N ARG A 214 -9.69 -11.88 13.05
CA ARG A 214 -9.67 -11.89 11.57
C ARG A 214 -10.72 -12.87 11.01
N GLU A 215 -10.87 -14.04 11.63
CA GLU A 215 -11.94 -15.00 11.31
C GLU A 215 -13.36 -14.53 11.71
N ALA A 216 -13.49 -13.67 12.72
CA ALA A 216 -14.77 -13.12 13.13
C ALA A 216 -15.24 -12.01 12.18
N LEU A 217 -14.31 -11.20 11.64
CA LEU A 217 -14.63 -10.20 10.61
C LEU A 217 -15.08 -10.85 9.31
N LEU A 218 -14.41 -11.93 8.88
CA LEU A 218 -14.83 -12.75 7.72
C LEU A 218 -16.23 -13.36 7.91
N ARG A 219 -16.69 -13.53 9.16
CA ARG A 219 -18.07 -13.97 9.48
C ARG A 219 -19.05 -12.80 9.53
N MET A 220 -18.60 -11.59 9.86
CA MET A 220 -19.40 -10.37 9.89
C MET A 220 -19.56 -9.72 8.51
N SER A 221 -18.61 -9.93 7.59
CA SER A 221 -18.73 -9.53 6.17
C SER A 221 -19.84 -10.27 5.41
N HIS A 222 -20.48 -11.27 6.02
CA HIS A 222 -21.69 -11.93 5.52
C HIS A 222 -22.99 -11.28 6.02
N VAL A 223 -22.90 -10.22 6.83
CA VAL A 223 -24.05 -9.36 7.11
C VAL A 223 -24.06 -8.31 6.01
N ASP A 224 -25.04 -8.37 5.11
CA ASP A 224 -25.24 -7.57 3.89
C ASP A 224 -25.23 -6.02 4.07
N THR A 225 -24.81 -5.51 5.23
CA THR A 225 -24.85 -4.09 5.60
C THR A 225 -23.49 -3.42 5.77
N ILE A 226 -22.36 -4.14 5.91
CA ILE A 226 -21.05 -3.49 6.13
C ILE A 226 -19.91 -4.26 5.43
N ASN A 227 -19.33 -3.67 4.38
CA ASN A 227 -18.32 -4.31 3.53
C ASN A 227 -16.89 -4.02 4.05
N LEU A 228 -16.53 -4.61 5.19
CA LEU A 228 -15.23 -4.42 5.87
C LEU A 228 -14.11 -5.34 5.34
N GLY A 229 -14.39 -6.20 4.35
CA GLY A 229 -13.38 -7.08 3.77
C GLY A 229 -12.28 -6.28 3.08
N PHE A 230 -11.03 -6.71 3.20
CA PHE A 230 -9.89 -6.02 2.56
C PHE A 230 -10.14 -5.75 1.05
N ASN A 231 -10.66 -6.75 0.35
CA ASN A 231 -10.93 -6.65 -1.09
C ASN A 231 -12.03 -5.62 -1.45
N SER A 232 -12.90 -5.27 -0.51
CA SER A 232 -13.98 -4.30 -0.73
C SER A 232 -13.61 -2.87 -0.35
N TRP A 233 -12.40 -2.60 0.17
CA TRP A 233 -12.07 -1.27 0.66
C TRP A 233 -12.12 -0.18 -0.42
N PHE A 234 -11.90 -0.58 -1.67
CA PHE A 234 -11.90 0.29 -2.84
C PHE A 234 -13.24 0.28 -3.59
N GLU A 235 -14.24 -0.49 -3.13
CA GLU A 235 -15.56 -0.52 -3.75
C GLU A 235 -16.38 0.71 -3.34
N PRO A 236 -17.08 1.37 -4.27
CA PRO A 236 -17.89 2.53 -3.94
C PRO A 236 -19.08 2.19 -3.05
N PHE A 237 -19.38 3.06 -2.10
CA PHE A 237 -20.59 3.03 -1.30
C PHE A 237 -21.80 3.43 -2.17
N GLY A 238 -22.65 2.46 -2.49
CA GLY A 238 -23.83 2.69 -3.33
C GLY A 238 -23.46 3.33 -4.67
N ASP A 239 -24.13 4.43 -5.03
CA ASP A 239 -23.94 5.14 -6.30
C ASP A 239 -22.87 6.25 -6.23
N ARG A 240 -22.02 6.29 -5.20
CA ARG A 240 -20.99 7.33 -5.05
C ARG A 240 -19.88 7.15 -6.09
N PRO A 241 -19.53 8.19 -6.87
CA PRO A 241 -18.48 8.06 -7.87
C PRO A 241 -17.11 7.96 -7.21
N LEU A 242 -16.32 7.01 -7.69
CA LEU A 242 -14.91 6.85 -7.37
C LEU A 242 -14.07 7.11 -8.63
N SER A 243 -12.81 7.53 -8.46
CA SER A 243 -11.90 7.73 -9.59
C SER A 243 -11.76 6.44 -10.41
N ALA A 244 -11.88 6.57 -11.74
CA ALA A 244 -11.70 5.44 -12.66
C ALA A 244 -10.26 4.89 -12.67
N PHE A 245 -9.32 5.58 -12.01
CA PHE A 245 -7.92 5.17 -11.90
C PHE A 245 -7.62 4.42 -10.60
N VAL A 246 -8.62 4.14 -9.74
CA VAL A 246 -8.41 3.38 -8.50
C VAL A 246 -8.06 1.93 -8.79
N ASP A 247 -8.64 1.37 -9.85
CA ASP A 247 -8.17 0.14 -10.45
C ASP A 247 -7.56 0.52 -11.80
N PRO A 248 -6.32 1.04 -11.84
CA PRO A 248 -5.61 1.00 -13.09
C PRO A 248 -5.44 -0.49 -13.34
N GLU A 249 -6.20 -1.04 -14.30
CA GLU A 249 -5.89 -2.35 -14.88
C GLU A 249 -4.38 -2.37 -14.99
N PRO A 250 -3.67 -3.23 -14.23
CA PRO A 250 -2.22 -3.13 -14.08
C PRO A 250 -1.70 -3.03 -15.50
N PRO A 251 -0.97 -1.94 -15.87
CA PRO A 251 -0.64 -1.69 -17.26
C PRO A 251 -0.08 -2.99 -17.75
N ALA A 252 -0.80 -3.66 -18.68
CA ALA A 252 -0.55 -5.05 -18.99
C ALA A 252 0.96 -5.14 -19.18
N ARG A 253 1.68 -5.71 -18.19
CA ARG A 253 3.16 -5.74 -18.19
C ARG A 253 3.46 -6.20 -19.58
N PRO A 254 4.12 -5.39 -20.45
CA PRO A 254 4.04 -5.57 -21.90
C PRO A 254 4.12 -7.06 -22.15
N GLN A 255 2.96 -7.66 -22.39
CA GLN A 255 2.89 -9.09 -22.56
C GLN A 255 3.42 -9.17 -23.97
N LEU A 256 4.75 -9.25 -24.08
CA LEU A 256 5.42 -9.69 -25.27
C LEU A 256 4.62 -10.91 -25.67
N GLN A 257 3.89 -10.79 -26.79
CA GLN A 257 2.85 -11.75 -27.09
C GLN A 257 3.52 -13.13 -27.07
N PRO A 258 2.94 -14.12 -26.36
CA PRO A 258 3.56 -15.43 -26.21
C PRO A 258 4.01 -16.07 -27.53
N SER A 259 3.46 -15.61 -28.66
CA SER A 259 3.73 -16.01 -30.03
C SER A 259 5.07 -15.57 -30.62
N GLU A 260 5.81 -14.61 -30.05
CA GLU A 260 7.09 -14.18 -30.64
C GLU A 260 8.26 -15.07 -30.19
N TYR A 261 8.19 -15.62 -28.98
CA TYR A 261 9.29 -16.38 -28.36
C TYR A 261 8.98 -17.88 -28.41
N THR A 262 9.72 -18.63 -29.22
CA THR A 262 9.49 -20.08 -29.42
C THR A 262 10.47 -20.88 -28.57
N VAL A 263 9.97 -21.61 -27.58
CA VAL A 263 10.75 -22.57 -26.79
C VAL A 263 10.29 -23.96 -27.20
N ASP A 264 11.22 -24.89 -27.40
CA ASP A 264 10.88 -26.28 -27.73
C ASP A 264 10.67 -27.07 -26.43
N PRO A 265 9.42 -27.39 -26.05
CA PRO A 265 9.14 -28.15 -24.84
C PRO A 265 9.70 -29.58 -24.90
N GLU A 266 10.04 -30.07 -26.10
CA GLU A 266 10.62 -31.38 -26.36
C GLU A 266 12.12 -31.29 -26.71
N ALA A 267 12.82 -30.22 -26.33
CA ALA A 267 14.25 -30.09 -26.62
C ALA A 267 15.11 -31.18 -25.95
N PHE A 268 14.70 -31.66 -24.76
CA PHE A 268 15.49 -32.60 -23.96
C PHE A 268 14.68 -33.75 -23.32
N PRO A 269 13.95 -34.59 -24.09
CA PRO A 269 13.24 -35.75 -23.55
C PRO A 269 14.21 -36.90 -23.25
N GLY A 270 13.96 -37.63 -22.16
CA GLY A 270 14.59 -38.93 -21.91
C GLY A 270 16.12 -38.98 -22.04
N GLU A 271 16.64 -39.93 -22.81
CA GLU A 271 18.08 -40.10 -23.10
C GLU A 271 18.76 -38.86 -23.69
N ALA A 272 18.02 -37.98 -24.39
CA ALA A 272 18.56 -36.74 -24.92
C ALA A 272 18.97 -35.77 -23.80
N ARG A 273 18.22 -35.78 -22.68
CA ARG A 273 18.58 -35.01 -21.48
C ARG A 273 19.89 -35.47 -20.89
N GLN A 274 20.07 -36.78 -20.71
CA GLN A 274 21.30 -37.32 -20.15
C GLN A 274 22.49 -37.02 -21.07
N SER A 275 22.31 -37.15 -22.39
CA SER A 275 23.33 -36.79 -23.37
C SER A 275 23.70 -35.30 -23.30
N ALA A 276 22.73 -34.41 -23.04
CA ALA A 276 22.96 -32.98 -22.88
C ALA A 276 23.63 -32.62 -21.55
N LEU A 277 23.32 -33.35 -20.47
CA LEU A 277 24.04 -33.24 -19.20
C LEU A 277 25.50 -33.70 -19.35
N ASP A 278 25.72 -34.82 -20.02
CA ASP A 278 27.07 -35.39 -20.23
C ASP A 278 27.93 -34.51 -21.16
N SER A 279 27.31 -33.80 -22.11
CA SER A 279 27.98 -32.87 -23.03
C SER A 279 28.25 -31.48 -22.42
N GLY A 280 27.61 -31.16 -21.29
CA GLY A 280 27.64 -29.83 -20.66
C GLY A 280 26.75 -28.79 -21.34
N GLU A 281 25.79 -29.23 -22.16
CA GLU A 281 24.73 -28.38 -22.72
C GLU A 281 23.67 -28.05 -21.66
N LEU A 282 23.40 -29.00 -20.77
CA LEU A 282 22.64 -28.82 -19.54
C LEU A 282 23.56 -28.88 -18.32
N GLU A 283 23.25 -28.06 -17.33
CA GLU A 283 23.85 -28.11 -16.00
C GLU A 283 22.80 -28.57 -14.98
N ASP A 284 23.13 -29.59 -14.20
CA ASP A 284 22.22 -30.15 -13.19
C ASP A 284 22.15 -29.21 -11.98
N LEU A 285 20.95 -28.67 -11.74
CA LEU A 285 20.65 -27.83 -10.59
C LEU A 285 20.00 -28.61 -9.45
N SER A 286 19.79 -29.92 -9.61
CA SER A 286 19.10 -30.75 -8.62
C SER A 286 19.78 -30.70 -7.25
N TYR A 287 21.12 -30.56 -7.22
CA TYR A 287 21.90 -30.40 -5.99
C TYR A 287 21.49 -29.17 -5.16
N TYR A 288 21.04 -28.09 -5.82
CA TYR A 288 20.55 -26.88 -5.15
C TYR A 288 19.08 -27.01 -4.70
N THR A 289 18.42 -28.11 -5.06
CA THR A 289 17.00 -28.37 -4.78
C THR A 289 16.77 -29.47 -3.75
N ASP A 290 17.82 -30.01 -3.12
CA ASP A 290 17.74 -31.14 -2.19
C ASP A 290 16.83 -30.89 -0.96
N GLU A 291 16.56 -29.62 -0.61
CA GLU A 291 15.56 -29.21 0.39
C GLU A 291 14.46 -28.29 -0.18
N GLY A 292 14.39 -28.19 -1.51
CA GLY A 292 13.57 -27.21 -2.24
C GLY A 292 12.17 -27.68 -2.65
N PRO A 293 11.42 -26.81 -3.35
CA PRO A 293 10.01 -27.06 -3.74
C PRO A 293 9.84 -28.05 -4.89
N PHE A 294 10.92 -28.50 -5.51
CA PHE A 294 10.89 -29.40 -6.66
C PHE A 294 11.05 -30.85 -6.22
N THR A 295 10.09 -31.69 -6.59
CA THR A 295 10.15 -33.14 -6.36
C THR A 295 10.77 -33.90 -7.54
N CYS A 296 11.31 -33.18 -8.52
CA CYS A 296 11.84 -33.72 -9.77
C CYS A 296 13.18 -33.07 -10.16
N PRO A 297 13.99 -33.72 -11.01
CA PRO A 297 15.29 -33.19 -11.42
C PRO A 297 15.16 -31.85 -12.17
N LEU A 298 15.98 -30.87 -11.79
CA LEU A 298 16.02 -29.54 -12.39
C LEU A 298 17.36 -29.33 -13.10
N ALA A 299 17.34 -28.83 -14.33
CA ALA A 299 18.56 -28.44 -15.04
C ALA A 299 18.38 -27.09 -15.71
N ILE A 300 19.48 -26.42 -16.02
CA ILE A 300 19.51 -25.18 -16.78
C ILE A 300 20.35 -25.36 -18.04
N THR A 301 19.90 -24.78 -19.16
CA THR A 301 20.71 -24.70 -20.37
C THR A 301 21.91 -23.79 -20.14
N ARG A 302 23.05 -24.15 -20.75
CA ARG A 302 24.26 -23.33 -20.68
C ARG A 302 24.01 -21.87 -21.08
N GLU A 303 23.22 -21.65 -22.13
CA GLU A 303 22.87 -20.31 -22.62
C GLU A 303 22.07 -19.51 -21.58
N ALA A 304 21.07 -20.13 -20.92
CA ALA A 304 20.32 -19.50 -19.85
C ALA A 304 21.21 -19.15 -18.64
N ARG A 305 22.15 -20.03 -18.29
CA ARG A 305 23.13 -19.74 -17.23
C ARG A 305 24.00 -18.55 -17.60
N GLU A 306 24.64 -18.59 -18.78
CA GLU A 306 25.54 -17.52 -19.22
C GLU A 306 24.82 -16.16 -19.26
N ALA A 307 23.56 -16.14 -19.71
CA ALA A 307 22.72 -14.93 -19.68
C ALA A 307 22.44 -14.46 -18.24
N THR A 308 22.11 -15.38 -17.33
CA THR A 308 21.82 -15.03 -15.93
C THR A 308 23.05 -14.50 -15.21
N VAL A 309 24.22 -15.12 -15.42
CA VAL A 309 25.49 -14.65 -14.86
C VAL A 309 25.86 -13.28 -15.42
N ALA A 310 25.65 -13.05 -16.71
CA ALA A 310 25.90 -11.74 -17.33
C ALA A 310 24.98 -10.62 -16.80
N ALA A 311 23.80 -10.98 -16.29
CA ALA A 311 22.85 -10.05 -15.69
C ALA A 311 23.09 -9.79 -14.19
N ALA A 312 24.01 -10.53 -13.56
CA ALA A 312 24.34 -10.36 -12.16
C ALA A 312 25.08 -9.03 -11.90
N PRO A 313 24.89 -8.42 -10.71
CA PRO A 313 25.52 -7.16 -10.36
C PRO A 313 27.04 -7.34 -10.14
N ASP A 314 27.82 -6.70 -11.01
CA ASP A 314 29.29 -6.66 -11.01
C ASP A 314 30.00 -7.99 -11.38
N PRO A 315 30.11 -8.31 -12.69
CA PRO A 315 30.74 -9.54 -13.16
C PRO A 315 32.28 -9.59 -12.91
N ASP A 316 32.88 -8.46 -12.52
CA ASP A 316 34.33 -8.30 -12.31
C ASP A 316 34.71 -8.40 -10.81
N ASN A 317 33.75 -8.64 -9.90
CA ASN A 317 34.04 -8.83 -8.48
C ASN A 317 34.66 -10.21 -8.22
N GLU A 318 35.83 -10.24 -7.56
CA GLU A 318 36.64 -11.46 -7.34
C GLU A 318 35.98 -12.49 -6.37
N GLU A 319 34.82 -12.18 -5.78
CA GLU A 319 33.98 -13.10 -4.99
C GLU A 319 32.96 -13.89 -5.85
N GLN A 320 33.40 -14.32 -7.03
CA GLN A 320 32.58 -14.91 -8.09
C GLN A 320 31.77 -16.16 -7.64
N THR A 321 32.28 -16.95 -6.70
CA THR A 321 31.62 -18.18 -6.20
C THR A 321 30.37 -17.92 -5.35
N GLU A 322 30.32 -16.82 -4.59
CA GLU A 322 29.13 -16.50 -3.78
C GLU A 322 28.02 -15.89 -4.65
N GLN A 323 28.38 -15.12 -5.68
CA GLN A 323 27.43 -14.53 -6.64
C GLN A 323 26.83 -15.55 -7.62
N GLU A 324 27.59 -16.54 -8.09
CA GLU A 324 27.05 -17.64 -8.90
C GLU A 324 26.01 -18.42 -8.10
N THR A 325 26.29 -18.67 -6.82
CA THR A 325 25.37 -19.36 -5.91
C THR A 325 24.07 -18.57 -5.71
N ASP A 326 24.14 -17.24 -5.52
CA ASP A 326 22.97 -16.38 -5.40
C ASP A 326 22.11 -16.37 -6.68
N SER A 327 22.75 -16.38 -7.85
CA SER A 327 22.07 -16.44 -9.15
C SER A 327 21.26 -17.73 -9.32
N TYR A 328 21.80 -18.88 -8.91
CA TYR A 328 21.07 -20.15 -8.94
C TYR A 328 19.89 -20.15 -7.98
N TYR A 329 20.04 -19.60 -6.77
CA TYR A 329 18.92 -19.49 -5.83
C TYR A 329 17.80 -18.60 -6.37
N ARG A 330 18.11 -17.49 -7.04
CA ARG A 330 17.11 -16.64 -7.72
C ARG A 330 16.36 -17.40 -8.81
N ILE A 331 17.08 -18.16 -9.63
CA ILE A 331 16.46 -19.01 -10.67
C ILE A 331 15.51 -20.03 -10.03
N ILE A 332 15.96 -20.72 -8.97
CA ILE A 332 15.18 -21.76 -8.27
C ILE A 332 13.93 -21.16 -7.62
N ALA A 333 14.06 -20.02 -6.94
CA ALA A 333 12.96 -19.33 -6.30
C ALA A 333 11.92 -18.85 -7.33
N ALA A 334 12.38 -18.24 -8.44
CA ALA A 334 11.49 -17.77 -9.50
C ALA A 334 10.80 -18.93 -10.24
N ALA A 335 11.52 -20.02 -10.52
CA ALA A 335 10.95 -21.24 -11.08
C ALA A 335 9.91 -21.87 -10.14
N ALA A 336 10.14 -21.82 -8.82
CA ALA A 336 9.24 -22.40 -7.83
C ALA A 336 7.92 -21.62 -7.76
N ALA A 337 8.00 -20.29 -7.73
CA ALA A 337 6.83 -19.43 -7.82
C ALA A 337 6.02 -19.70 -9.10
N ALA A 338 6.71 -19.82 -10.23
CA ALA A 338 6.08 -20.10 -11.52
C ALA A 338 5.34 -21.45 -11.56
N VAL A 339 5.87 -22.49 -10.91
CA VAL A 339 5.19 -23.80 -10.77
C VAL A 339 3.99 -23.72 -9.82
N GLN A 340 4.08 -22.94 -8.74
CA GLN A 340 2.96 -22.77 -7.80
C GLN A 340 1.77 -22.07 -8.43
N GLU A 341 2.01 -21.06 -9.27
CA GLU A 341 0.95 -20.33 -9.97
C GLU A 341 0.25 -21.20 -11.02
N GLU A 342 0.98 -22.08 -11.70
CA GLU A 342 0.47 -22.83 -12.86
C GLU A 342 0.92 -24.31 -12.86
N PRO A 343 0.48 -25.13 -11.88
CA PRO A 343 0.98 -26.50 -11.68
C PRO A 343 0.68 -27.47 -12.83
N ASP A 344 -0.34 -27.16 -13.64
CA ASP A 344 -0.76 -27.99 -14.78
C ASP A 344 -0.07 -27.60 -16.10
N ARG A 345 0.78 -26.56 -16.12
CA ARG A 345 1.44 -26.11 -17.35
C ARG A 345 2.72 -26.88 -17.63
N VAL A 346 2.89 -27.23 -18.91
CA VAL A 346 4.12 -27.80 -19.46
C VAL A 346 5.27 -26.79 -19.47
N SER A 347 4.97 -25.50 -19.36
CA SER A 347 5.99 -24.46 -19.27
C SER A 347 5.52 -23.24 -18.51
N ALA A 348 6.40 -22.64 -17.71
CA ALA A 348 6.15 -21.40 -17.00
C ALA A 348 7.30 -20.40 -17.27
N ARG A 349 6.98 -19.15 -17.60
CA ARG A 349 7.97 -18.11 -17.90
C ARG A 349 8.20 -17.23 -16.68
N PHE A 350 9.45 -16.90 -16.41
CA PHE A 350 9.82 -16.04 -15.29
C PHE A 350 10.97 -15.12 -15.68
N ASN A 351 11.10 -14.00 -14.97
CA ASN A 351 12.19 -13.04 -15.18
C ASN A 351 13.17 -13.17 -14.02
N VAL A 352 14.47 -13.21 -14.34
CA VAL A 352 15.53 -13.03 -13.35
C VAL A 352 15.97 -11.57 -13.42
N PRO A 353 15.64 -10.74 -12.42
CA PRO A 353 15.86 -9.30 -12.49
C PRO A 353 17.36 -8.97 -12.56
N ALA A 354 17.69 -8.02 -13.44
CA ALA A 354 19.02 -7.42 -13.57
C ALA A 354 19.03 -6.02 -12.94
N GLN A 355 20.22 -5.53 -12.56
CA GLN A 355 20.38 -4.20 -11.94
C GLN A 355 19.94 -3.03 -12.83
N ASP A 356 20.02 -3.18 -14.15
CA ASP A 356 19.66 -2.15 -15.12
C ASP A 356 18.15 -2.14 -15.47
N GLY A 357 17.37 -3.00 -14.82
CA GLY A 357 15.95 -3.20 -15.09
C GLY A 357 15.64 -4.08 -16.30
N ASN A 358 16.65 -4.56 -17.03
CA ASN A 358 16.51 -5.48 -18.16
C ASN A 358 16.81 -6.91 -17.71
N GLY A 359 15.96 -7.48 -16.86
CA GLY A 359 16.12 -8.86 -16.40
C GLY A 359 16.10 -9.89 -17.53
N VAL A 360 16.68 -11.05 -17.28
CA VAL A 360 16.74 -12.17 -18.23
C VAL A 360 15.43 -12.95 -18.17
N TRP A 361 14.78 -13.11 -19.31
CA TRP A 361 13.58 -13.94 -19.40
C TRP A 361 13.97 -15.40 -19.59
N LEU A 362 13.49 -16.24 -18.67
CA LEU A 362 13.72 -17.68 -18.67
C LEU A 362 12.37 -18.40 -18.81
N THR A 363 12.42 -19.59 -19.38
CA THR A 363 11.27 -20.49 -19.47
C THR A 363 11.61 -21.79 -18.76
N LEU A 364 10.84 -22.11 -17.73
CA LEU A 364 10.81 -23.43 -17.13
C LEU A 364 9.97 -24.34 -18.04
N VAL A 365 10.52 -25.48 -18.42
CA VAL A 365 9.87 -26.46 -19.29
C VAL A 365 9.83 -27.79 -18.56
N ALA A 366 8.64 -28.37 -18.41
CA ALA A 366 8.44 -29.72 -17.94
C ALA A 366 8.53 -30.71 -19.10
N GLY A 367 9.41 -31.70 -18.97
CA GLY A 367 9.57 -32.78 -19.93
C GLY A 367 9.32 -34.15 -19.28
N PRO A 368 8.83 -35.15 -20.02
CA PRO A 368 8.75 -36.52 -19.54
C PRO A 368 10.14 -37.17 -19.51
N ASP A 369 10.42 -37.97 -18.49
CA ASP A 369 11.54 -38.91 -18.50
C ASP A 369 11.14 -40.27 -19.12
N ASP A 370 12.13 -41.11 -19.43
CA ASP A 370 11.91 -42.43 -20.05
C ASP A 370 11.20 -43.43 -19.12
N ALA A 371 11.16 -43.17 -17.81
CA ALA A 371 10.48 -43.98 -16.80
C ALA A 371 9.05 -43.49 -16.50
N GLY A 372 8.57 -42.44 -17.18
CA GLY A 372 7.26 -41.82 -16.97
C GLY A 372 7.21 -40.83 -15.81
N GLY A 373 8.34 -40.44 -15.24
CA GLY A 373 8.49 -39.29 -14.35
C GLY A 373 8.59 -37.97 -15.12
N GLN A 374 8.74 -36.87 -14.40
CA GLN A 374 8.90 -35.52 -14.94
C GLN A 374 10.28 -34.98 -14.60
N HIS A 375 10.77 -34.08 -15.44
CA HIS A 375 11.94 -33.26 -15.15
C HIS A 375 11.67 -31.82 -15.59
N LEU A 376 12.44 -30.89 -15.03
CA LEU A 376 12.34 -29.47 -15.35
C LEU A 376 13.63 -28.98 -16.02
N THR A 377 13.46 -28.13 -17.03
CA THR A 377 14.57 -27.49 -17.74
C THR A 377 14.34 -25.99 -17.82
N VAL A 378 15.32 -25.21 -17.36
CA VAL A 378 15.34 -23.76 -17.51
C VAL A 378 16.05 -23.40 -18.81
N GLN A 379 15.31 -22.78 -19.73
CA GLN A 379 15.78 -22.37 -21.05
C GLN A 379 15.73 -20.84 -21.19
N LEU A 380 16.64 -20.26 -21.97
CA LEU A 380 16.62 -18.83 -22.27
C LEU A 380 15.43 -18.53 -23.18
N ALA A 381 14.62 -17.54 -22.84
CA ALA A 381 13.55 -17.08 -23.72
C ALA A 381 14.13 -16.13 -24.77
N THR A 382 14.31 -16.60 -26.00
CA THR A 382 14.78 -15.78 -27.11
C THR A 382 13.61 -15.14 -27.88
N PRO A 383 13.74 -13.84 -28.28
CA PRO A 383 12.73 -13.09 -29.04
C PRO A 383 12.27 -13.67 -30.37
#